data_AF-A0A848GMI6-F1
#
_entry.id   AF-A0A848GMI6-F1
#
_cell.length_a   1.000
_cell.length_b   1.000
_cell.length_c   1.000
_cell.angle_alpha   90.00
_cell.angle_beta   90.00
_cell.angle_gamma   90.00
#
_symmetry.space_group_name_H-M   'P 1'
#
loop_
_entity.id
_entity.type
_entity.pdbx_description
1 polymer ?
#
loop_
_entity_poly.entity_id
_entity_poly.type
_entity_poly.pdbx_seq_one_letter_code
_entity_poly.pdbx_strand_id
1 'polypeptide(L)'
;MSFISYQGLLKKLGDAKPSYKELLLTVEWRAFRERIIDRDNITCQKCKIKAYPSSGTDRYYTKMDPNEYEQLLKERTEEIKKNPFIDLLPEMEGGFHIKNNLPYPANEIDVEIHVHHTYYVLNNLPWEYDTGSLITVCSDCHKAIHKNEIIYVYRDKQLSSSVKLISCTKCEGTGYLPAYDYFENGICFACGGSGSLNLEING
;
A
#
# COMPACT_ATOMS: atom_id res chain seq x y z
N MET A 1 -11.87 -6.36 11.53
CA MET A 1 -12.86 -5.30 11.29
C MET A 1 -14.03 -5.91 10.52
N SER A 2 -15.28 -5.62 10.90
CA SER A 2 -16.44 -6.04 10.12
C SER A 2 -16.57 -5.11 8.92
N PHE A 3 -16.36 -5.61 7.71
CA PHE A 3 -16.57 -4.86 6.47
C PHE A 3 -18.07 -4.65 6.25
N ILE A 4 -18.45 -3.50 5.70
CA ILE A 4 -19.83 -3.17 5.36
C ILE A 4 -20.04 -3.31 3.85
N SER A 5 -21.23 -3.71 3.40
CA SER A 5 -21.57 -3.61 1.98
C SER A 5 -21.79 -2.17 1.57
N TYR A 6 -21.64 -1.87 0.27
CA TYR A 6 -21.96 -0.55 -0.27
C TYR A 6 -23.40 -0.14 0.07
N GLN A 7 -24.35 -1.06 -0.04
CA GLN A 7 -25.74 -0.81 0.38
C GLN A 7 -25.86 -0.55 1.88
N GLY A 8 -25.09 -1.24 2.72
CA GLY A 8 -25.02 -0.97 4.15
C GLY A 8 -24.42 0.41 4.46
N LEU A 9 -23.39 0.81 3.72
CA LEU A 9 -22.76 2.12 3.83
C LEU A 9 -23.76 3.23 3.49
N LEU A 10 -24.48 3.10 2.38
CA LEU A 10 -25.54 4.05 2.00
C LEU A 10 -26.62 4.17 3.09
N LYS A 11 -27.09 3.03 3.63
CA LYS A 11 -28.05 3.05 4.74
C LYS A 11 -27.52 3.76 5.99
N LYS A 12 -26.22 3.61 6.29
CA LYS A 12 -25.57 4.25 7.43
C LYS A 12 -25.45 5.77 7.25
N LEU A 13 -25.20 6.22 6.02
CA LEU A 13 -25.02 7.63 5.71
C LEU A 13 -26.33 8.38 5.46
N GLY A 14 -27.40 7.67 5.10
CA GLY A 14 -28.69 8.29 4.75
C GLY A 14 -28.56 9.11 3.48
N ASP A 15 -28.82 10.42 3.56
CA ASP A 15 -28.68 11.36 2.44
C ASP A 15 -27.24 11.83 2.23
N ALA A 16 -26.35 11.58 3.19
CA ALA A 16 -24.94 11.93 3.07
C ALA A 16 -24.23 11.01 2.08
N LYS A 17 -23.24 11.57 1.39
CA LYS A 17 -22.51 10.88 0.34
C LYS A 17 -21.28 10.18 0.88
N PRO A 18 -21.01 8.92 0.48
CA PRO A 18 -19.78 8.25 0.89
C PRO A 18 -18.57 8.95 0.27
N SER A 19 -17.60 9.25 1.12
CA SER A 19 -16.25 9.62 0.69
C SER A 19 -15.61 8.45 -0.05
N TYR A 20 -14.62 8.74 -0.90
CA TYR A 20 -13.90 7.69 -1.61
C TYR A 20 -13.24 6.67 -0.68
N LYS A 21 -12.69 7.12 0.46
CA LYS A 21 -12.11 6.23 1.46
C LYS A 21 -13.14 5.24 2.01
N GLU A 22 -14.37 5.69 2.28
CA GLU A 22 -15.43 4.78 2.74
C GLU A 22 -15.80 3.75 1.69
N LEU A 23 -15.78 4.12 0.40
CA LEU A 23 -15.94 3.16 -0.70
C LEU A 23 -14.83 2.10 -0.68
N LEU A 24 -13.58 2.48 -0.39
CA LEU A 24 -12.45 1.53 -0.26
C LEU A 24 -12.55 0.61 0.98
N LEU A 25 -13.48 0.85 1.90
CA LEU A 25 -13.75 -0.02 3.06
C LEU A 25 -14.91 -1.00 2.83
N THR A 26 -15.52 -0.98 1.65
CA THR A 26 -16.64 -1.86 1.32
C THR A 26 -16.20 -3.27 0.90
N VAL A 27 -17.06 -4.27 1.08
CA VAL A 27 -16.79 -5.65 0.64
C VAL A 27 -16.65 -5.74 -0.88
N GLU A 28 -17.34 -4.88 -1.62
CA GLU A 28 -17.30 -4.81 -3.08
C GLU A 28 -15.91 -4.39 -3.58
N TRP A 29 -15.33 -3.34 -2.98
CA TRP A 29 -13.96 -2.96 -3.29
C TRP A 29 -12.97 -4.06 -2.88
N ARG A 30 -13.14 -4.66 -1.70
CA ARG A 30 -12.25 -5.74 -1.24
C ARG A 30 -12.21 -6.90 -2.24
N ALA A 31 -13.37 -7.41 -2.64
CA ALA A 31 -13.48 -8.51 -3.61
C ALA A 31 -12.94 -8.13 -5.00
N PHE A 32 -13.09 -6.87 -5.42
CA PHE A 32 -12.48 -6.40 -6.67
C PHE A 32 -10.96 -6.28 -6.56
N ARG A 33 -10.45 -5.69 -5.47
CA ARG A 33 -9.02 -5.56 -5.17
C ARG A 33 -8.31 -6.92 -5.14
N GLU A 34 -8.89 -7.90 -4.44
CA GLU A 34 -8.35 -9.27 -4.38
C GLU A 34 -8.24 -9.87 -5.79
N ARG A 35 -9.26 -9.73 -6.64
CA ARG A 35 -9.18 -10.18 -8.05
C ARG A 35 -8.03 -9.56 -8.84
N ILE A 36 -7.73 -8.27 -8.64
CA ILE A 36 -6.61 -7.61 -9.34
C ILE A 36 -5.26 -8.15 -8.84
N ILE A 37 -5.11 -8.32 -7.52
CA ILE A 37 -3.89 -8.83 -6.89
C ILE A 37 -3.64 -10.28 -7.32
N ASP A 38 -4.68 -11.11 -7.34
CA ASP A 38 -4.59 -12.51 -7.77
C ASP A 38 -4.25 -12.61 -9.26
N ARG A 39 -4.88 -11.81 -10.12
CA ARG A 39 -4.55 -11.72 -11.55
C ARG A 39 -3.07 -11.40 -11.76
N ASP A 40 -2.54 -10.47 -10.97
CA ASP A 40 -1.17 -10.01 -11.05
C ASP A 40 -0.19 -10.93 -10.30
N ASN A 41 -0.66 -12.07 -9.77
CA ASN A 41 0.14 -13.03 -9.01
C ASN A 41 0.92 -12.36 -7.87
N ILE A 42 0.27 -11.42 -7.17
CA ILE A 42 0.82 -10.67 -6.03
C ILE A 42 2.17 -10.03 -6.37
N THR A 43 2.32 -9.57 -7.61
CA THR A 43 3.58 -9.03 -8.13
C THR A 43 3.38 -7.57 -8.56
N CYS A 44 4.29 -6.69 -8.14
CA CYS A 44 4.28 -5.31 -8.59
C CYS A 44 4.49 -5.25 -10.11
N GLN A 45 3.56 -4.64 -10.83
CA GLN A 45 3.61 -4.59 -12.29
C GLN A 45 4.64 -3.59 -12.83
N LYS A 46 5.20 -2.73 -11.98
CA LYS A 46 6.26 -1.76 -12.34
C LYS A 46 7.67 -2.31 -12.07
N CYS A 47 8.01 -2.61 -10.80
CA CYS A 47 9.36 -3.11 -10.44
C CYS A 47 9.50 -4.64 -10.43
N LYS A 48 8.41 -5.38 -10.64
CA LYS A 48 8.38 -6.85 -10.65
C LYS A 48 8.73 -7.54 -9.33
N ILE A 49 8.75 -6.80 -8.22
CA ILE A 49 8.87 -7.42 -6.89
C ILE A 49 7.67 -8.33 -6.65
N LYS A 50 7.95 -9.60 -6.33
CA LYS A 50 6.94 -10.61 -6.02
C LYS A 50 6.75 -10.70 -4.52
N ALA A 51 5.52 -10.52 -4.07
CA ALA A 51 5.16 -10.60 -2.66
C ALA A 51 4.38 -11.89 -2.35
N TYR A 52 4.33 -12.22 -1.08
CA TYR A 52 3.69 -13.41 -0.54
C TYR A 52 2.80 -12.98 0.64
N PRO A 53 1.58 -13.53 0.77
CA PRO A 53 0.70 -13.17 1.86
C PRO A 53 1.22 -13.76 3.18
N SER A 54 1.17 -12.97 4.25
CA SER A 54 1.46 -13.42 5.61
C SER A 54 0.23 -14.11 6.18
N SER A 55 0.38 -15.38 6.59
CA SER A 55 -0.71 -16.22 7.09
C SER A 55 -1.55 -15.53 8.18
N GLY A 56 -2.85 -15.43 7.96
CA GLY A 56 -3.79 -14.86 8.94
C GLY A 56 -3.76 -13.33 9.06
N THR A 57 -3.12 -12.62 8.12
CA THR A 57 -3.06 -11.15 8.12
C THR A 57 -3.25 -10.60 6.70
N ASP A 58 -3.59 -9.30 6.58
CA ASP A 58 -3.63 -8.58 5.29
C ASP A 58 -2.24 -8.03 4.87
N ARG A 59 -1.16 -8.53 5.48
CA ARG A 59 0.21 -8.12 5.19
C ARG A 59 0.84 -9.01 4.12
N TYR A 60 1.82 -8.45 3.41
CA TYR A 60 2.62 -9.16 2.44
C TYR A 60 4.10 -9.01 2.78
N TYR A 61 4.90 -10.00 2.40
CA TYR A 61 6.34 -9.95 2.48
C TYR A 61 6.97 -10.33 1.13
N THR A 62 8.17 -9.86 0.86
CA THR A 62 9.02 -10.35 -0.24
C THR A 62 10.18 -11.14 0.34
N LYS A 63 10.75 -12.04 -0.46
CA LYS A 63 11.99 -12.74 -0.08
C LYS A 63 13.19 -11.97 -0.62
N MET A 64 14.13 -11.62 0.25
CA MET A 64 15.40 -11.02 -0.14
C MET A 64 16.22 -11.99 -0.99
N ASP A 65 17.00 -11.47 -1.93
CA ASP A 65 17.97 -12.29 -2.66
C ASP A 65 18.97 -12.91 -1.66
N PRO A 66 19.32 -14.20 -1.77
CA PRO A 66 20.24 -14.84 -0.83
C PRO A 66 21.60 -14.13 -0.72
N ASN A 67 22.14 -13.58 -1.82
CA ASN A 67 23.43 -12.90 -1.78
C ASN A 67 23.31 -11.52 -1.11
N GLU A 68 22.24 -10.79 -1.40
CA GLU A 68 21.92 -9.52 -0.73
C GLU A 68 21.72 -9.74 0.78
N TYR A 69 21.06 -10.83 1.14
CA TYR A 69 20.88 -11.24 2.53
C TYR A 69 22.22 -11.55 3.21
N GLU A 70 23.07 -12.36 2.59
CA GLU A 70 24.41 -12.64 3.12
C GLU A 70 25.26 -11.38 3.27
N GLN A 71 25.17 -10.44 2.32
CA GLN A 71 25.85 -9.16 2.40
C GLN A 71 25.35 -8.33 3.59
N LEU A 72 24.03 -8.19 3.74
CA LEU A 72 23.42 -7.49 4.87
C LEU A 72 23.87 -8.08 6.22
N LEU A 73 23.94 -9.41 6.33
CA LEU A 73 24.42 -10.09 7.53
C LEU A 73 25.88 -9.75 7.85
N LYS A 74 26.74 -9.68 6.83
CA LYS A 74 28.14 -9.27 6.99
C LYS A 74 28.23 -7.82 7.48
N GLU A 75 27.53 -6.90 6.85
CA GLU A 75 27.53 -5.47 7.21
C GLU A 75 27.06 -5.25 8.66
N ARG A 76 25.94 -5.87 9.05
CA ARG A 76 25.41 -5.81 10.44
C ARG A 76 26.39 -6.39 11.45
N THR A 77 27.05 -7.50 11.11
CA THR A 77 28.06 -8.12 11.97
C THR A 77 29.23 -7.17 12.22
N GLU A 78 29.69 -6.47 11.18
CA GLU A 78 30.76 -5.47 11.31
C GLU A 78 30.33 -4.22 12.10
N GLU A 79 29.07 -3.80 12.00
CA GLU A 79 28.54 -2.73 12.85
C GLU A 79 28.51 -3.10 14.34
N ILE A 80 28.07 -4.31 14.66
CA ILE A 80 28.00 -4.81 16.05
C ILE A 80 29.40 -4.85 16.67
N LYS A 81 30.42 -5.29 15.91
CA LYS A 81 31.82 -5.30 16.37
C LYS A 81 32.37 -3.91 16.69
N LYS A 82 31.81 -2.85 16.12
CA LYS A 82 32.19 -1.46 16.44
C LYS A 82 31.60 -0.98 17.76
N ASN A 83 30.68 -1.72 18.38
CA ASN A 83 30.11 -1.35 19.67
C ASN A 83 31.16 -1.47 20.78
N PRO A 84 31.55 -0.36 21.45
CA PRO A 84 32.62 -0.37 22.45
C PRO A 84 32.27 -1.17 23.73
N PHE A 85 31.03 -1.62 23.87
CA PHE A 85 30.57 -2.47 24.97
C PHE A 85 30.44 -3.95 24.58
N ILE A 86 30.87 -4.34 23.37
CA ILE A 86 30.73 -5.73 22.90
C ILE A 86 31.50 -6.72 23.78
N ASP A 87 32.68 -6.32 24.27
CA ASP A 87 33.54 -7.12 25.15
C ASP A 87 33.02 -7.23 26.60
N LEU A 88 31.99 -6.44 26.95
CA LEU A 88 31.33 -6.47 28.26
C LEU A 88 30.06 -7.34 28.24
N LEU A 89 29.71 -7.92 27.10
CA LEU A 89 28.66 -8.94 27.03
C LEU A 89 29.20 -10.26 27.60
N PRO A 90 28.50 -10.92 28.53
CA PRO A 90 29.00 -12.12 29.17
C PRO A 90 29.19 -13.26 28.15
N GLU A 91 30.38 -13.87 28.14
CA GLU A 91 30.62 -15.18 27.55
C GLU A 91 29.89 -16.23 28.42
N MET A 92 28.66 -16.56 28.08
CA MET A 92 27.92 -17.64 28.75
C MET A 92 28.43 -18.99 28.23
N GLU A 93 28.64 -20.00 29.06
CA GLU A 93 28.82 -21.39 28.58
C GLU A 93 27.54 -21.81 27.85
N GLY A 94 27.67 -22.05 26.54
CA GLY A 94 26.58 -21.93 25.56
C GLY A 94 26.86 -20.87 24.48
N GLY A 95 27.96 -20.12 24.63
CA GLY A 95 28.32 -18.96 23.82
C GLY A 95 27.28 -17.86 23.95
N PHE A 96 27.67 -16.62 23.66
CA PHE A 96 26.71 -15.78 22.97
C PHE A 96 26.44 -16.50 21.64
N HIS A 97 25.39 -17.31 21.59
CA HIS A 97 24.85 -17.73 20.33
C HIS A 97 24.47 -16.43 19.60
N ILE A 98 25.34 -15.93 18.71
CA ILE A 98 24.92 -15.17 17.52
C ILE A 98 24.22 -16.16 16.56
N LYS A 99 23.32 -16.95 17.12
CA LYS A 99 22.29 -17.74 16.49
C LYS A 99 21.04 -17.34 17.26
N ASN A 100 20.32 -16.37 16.71
CA ASN A 100 18.87 -16.15 16.90
C ASN A 100 18.37 -15.10 17.91
N ASN A 101 19.05 -14.00 18.28
CA ASN A 101 18.31 -12.91 18.96
C ASN A 101 18.83 -11.45 18.87
N LEU A 102 19.49 -11.06 17.78
CA LEU A 102 18.96 -9.87 17.10
C LEU A 102 17.71 -10.34 16.36
N PRO A 103 16.66 -9.52 16.14
CA PRO A 103 15.75 -9.82 15.05
C PRO A 103 16.62 -9.83 13.80
N TYR A 104 17.14 -11.02 13.46
CA TYR A 104 17.56 -11.36 12.13
C TYR A 104 16.37 -10.87 11.30
N PRO A 105 16.56 -9.95 10.32
CA PRO A 105 15.48 -9.78 9.37
C PRO A 105 15.25 -11.20 8.90
N ALA A 106 14.01 -11.67 9.05
CA ALA A 106 13.62 -12.82 8.27
C ALA A 106 14.07 -12.48 6.85
N ASN A 107 14.51 -13.46 6.08
CA ASN A 107 14.66 -13.27 4.64
C ASN A 107 13.35 -12.75 4.01
N GLU A 108 12.27 -12.68 4.77
CA GLU A 108 11.00 -12.00 4.58
C GLU A 108 11.07 -10.52 5.00
N ILE A 109 10.97 -9.63 4.02
CA ILE A 109 10.86 -8.18 4.23
C ILE A 109 9.41 -7.79 3.99
N ASP A 110 8.79 -7.08 4.95
CA ASP A 110 7.45 -6.55 4.79
C ASP A 110 7.38 -5.66 3.53
N VAL A 111 6.39 -5.92 2.68
CA VAL A 111 6.13 -5.15 1.47
C VAL A 111 4.65 -4.78 1.43
N GLU A 112 4.37 -3.50 1.26
CA GLU A 112 3.00 -3.03 1.11
C GLU A 112 2.61 -3.03 -0.37
N ILE A 113 1.55 -3.78 -0.70
CA ILE A 113 1.02 -3.93 -2.05
C ILE A 113 -0.33 -3.21 -2.17
N HIS A 114 -0.44 -2.38 -3.20
CA HIS A 114 -1.63 -1.61 -3.52
C HIS A 114 -2.17 -1.97 -4.90
N VAL A 115 -3.45 -1.68 -5.11
CA VAL A 115 -4.07 -1.66 -6.43
C VAL A 115 -4.21 -0.20 -6.85
N HIS A 116 -3.70 0.13 -8.02
CA HIS A 116 -3.67 1.48 -8.56
C HIS A 116 -4.49 1.57 -9.85
N HIS A 117 -5.41 2.53 -9.92
CA HIS A 117 -6.17 2.87 -11.12
C HIS A 117 -5.27 3.60 -12.13
N THR A 118 -5.21 3.14 -13.36
CA THR A 118 -4.43 3.82 -14.42
C THR A 118 -5.14 5.06 -14.97
N TYR A 119 -6.45 5.15 -14.74
CA TYR A 119 -7.28 6.33 -14.97
C TYR A 119 -8.52 6.29 -14.06
N TYR A 120 -9.17 7.43 -13.92
CA TYR A 120 -10.45 7.54 -13.23
C TYR A 120 -11.56 7.95 -14.20
N VAL A 121 -12.79 7.55 -13.91
CA VAL A 121 -14.02 8.01 -14.56
C VAL A 121 -14.89 8.66 -13.49
N LEU A 122 -15.43 9.85 -13.77
CA LEU A 122 -16.29 10.56 -12.84
C LEU A 122 -17.48 9.70 -12.42
N ASN A 123 -17.80 9.75 -11.13
CA ASN A 123 -18.92 9.04 -10.49
C ASN A 123 -18.88 7.50 -10.57
N ASN A 124 -17.83 6.90 -11.13
CA ASN A 124 -17.64 5.45 -11.03
C ASN A 124 -17.23 5.08 -9.60
N LEU A 125 -17.81 4.00 -9.08
CA LEU A 125 -17.35 3.35 -7.87
C LEU A 125 -16.00 2.66 -8.12
N PRO A 126 -15.15 2.48 -7.10
CA PRO A 126 -13.82 1.88 -7.25
C PRO A 126 -13.80 0.53 -7.99
N TRP A 127 -14.87 -0.26 -7.88
CA TRP A 127 -15.03 -1.60 -8.47
C TRP A 127 -15.82 -1.67 -9.78
N GLU A 128 -16.23 -0.52 -10.36
CA GLU A 128 -17.00 -0.47 -11.62
C GLU A 128 -16.13 -0.39 -12.89
N TYR A 129 -14.84 -0.65 -12.72
CA TYR A 129 -13.81 -0.57 -13.73
C TYR A 129 -13.49 -1.95 -14.30
N ASP A 130 -13.08 -1.99 -15.57
CA ASP A 130 -12.47 -3.20 -16.13
C ASP A 130 -11.18 -3.51 -15.40
N THR A 131 -10.92 -4.78 -15.11
CA THR A 131 -9.71 -5.17 -14.37
C THR A 131 -8.44 -4.65 -15.03
N GLY A 132 -8.40 -4.59 -16.38
CA GLY A 132 -7.25 -4.07 -17.15
C GLY A 132 -6.93 -2.59 -16.92
N SER A 133 -7.85 -1.82 -16.32
CA SER A 133 -7.62 -0.42 -15.94
C SER A 133 -7.00 -0.24 -14.55
N LEU A 134 -6.63 -1.34 -13.89
CA LEU A 134 -5.92 -1.33 -12.61
C LEU A 134 -4.72 -2.25 -12.65
N ILE A 135 -3.72 -1.90 -11.85
CA ILE A 135 -2.48 -2.66 -11.71
C ILE A 135 -2.11 -2.82 -10.24
N THR A 136 -1.52 -3.95 -9.91
CA THR A 136 -0.90 -4.21 -8.60
C THR A 136 0.48 -3.58 -8.56
N VAL A 137 0.77 -2.77 -7.54
CA VAL A 137 2.07 -2.07 -7.37
C VAL A 137 2.49 -2.06 -5.90
N CYS A 138 3.80 -2.05 -5.63
CA CYS A 138 4.29 -1.79 -4.26
C CYS A 138 4.12 -0.30 -3.90
N SER A 139 4.20 0.03 -2.61
CA SER A 139 4.11 1.42 -2.09
C SER A 139 5.05 2.40 -2.80
N ASP A 140 6.31 2.01 -3.04
CA ASP A 140 7.28 2.87 -3.72
C ASP A 140 6.91 3.14 -5.18
N CYS A 141 6.51 2.10 -5.92
CA CYS A 141 6.05 2.26 -7.29
C CYS A 141 4.73 3.06 -7.34
N HIS A 142 3.85 2.91 -6.35
CA HIS A 142 2.61 3.67 -6.27
C HIS A 142 2.90 5.18 -6.16
N LYS A 143 3.79 5.57 -5.24
CA LYS A 143 4.25 6.96 -5.09
C LYS A 143 4.96 7.47 -6.35
N ALA A 144 5.82 6.64 -6.95
CA ALA A 144 6.52 6.98 -8.18
C ALA A 144 5.57 7.26 -9.35
N ILE A 145 4.48 6.50 -9.48
CA ILE A 145 3.44 6.78 -10.50
C ILE A 145 2.82 8.16 -10.24
N HIS A 146 2.36 8.44 -9.02
CA HIS A 146 1.75 9.74 -8.71
C HIS A 146 2.71 10.93 -8.82
N LYS A 147 4.03 10.69 -8.74
CA LYS A 147 5.06 11.70 -8.89
C LYS A 147 5.47 11.93 -10.36
N ASN A 148 5.55 10.87 -11.15
CA ASN A 148 6.21 10.89 -12.46
C ASN A 148 5.25 10.68 -13.65
N GLU A 149 4.06 10.14 -13.42
CA GLU A 149 3.09 9.82 -14.46
C GLU A 149 1.86 10.73 -14.35
N ILE A 150 1.28 11.04 -15.50
CA ILE A 150 0.02 11.80 -15.57
C ILE A 150 -1.12 10.79 -15.58
N ILE A 151 -1.96 10.82 -14.54
CA ILE A 151 -3.20 10.06 -14.49
C ILE A 151 -4.32 10.96 -15.01
N TYR A 152 -5.23 10.40 -15.80
CA TYR A 152 -6.36 11.15 -16.37
C TYR A 152 -7.66 10.83 -15.65
N VAL A 153 -8.52 11.84 -15.53
CA VAL A 153 -9.91 11.72 -15.08
C VAL A 153 -10.82 11.97 -16.26
N TYR A 154 -11.61 10.98 -16.63
CA TYR A 154 -12.54 11.00 -17.75
C TYR A 154 -13.96 11.29 -17.31
N ARG A 155 -14.75 11.96 -18.17
CA ARG A 155 -16.16 12.22 -17.90
C ARG A 155 -17.03 10.97 -17.92
N ASP A 156 -16.71 10.03 -18.80
CA ASP A 156 -17.50 8.83 -19.06
C ASP A 156 -16.61 7.62 -19.42
N LYS A 157 -17.23 6.44 -19.47
CA LYS A 157 -16.55 5.17 -19.81
C LYS A 157 -16.13 5.07 -21.28
N GLN A 158 -16.53 6.01 -22.15
CA GLN A 158 -16.08 6.06 -23.55
C GLN A 158 -14.73 6.78 -23.68
N LEU A 159 -14.20 7.33 -22.58
CA LEU A 159 -12.92 8.03 -22.51
C LEU A 159 -12.86 9.26 -23.44
N SER A 160 -14.02 9.89 -23.65
CA SER A 160 -14.25 10.93 -24.66
C SER A 160 -13.61 12.29 -24.34
N SER A 161 -13.51 12.63 -23.05
CA SER A 161 -12.98 13.90 -22.54
C SER A 161 -12.29 13.68 -21.21
N SER A 162 -11.05 14.17 -21.08
CA SER A 162 -10.20 13.97 -19.90
C SER A 162 -9.61 15.26 -19.36
N VAL A 163 -9.48 15.34 -18.04
CA VAL A 163 -8.61 16.31 -17.36
C VAL A 163 -7.45 15.58 -16.68
N LYS A 164 -6.34 16.28 -16.46
CA LYS A 164 -5.21 15.71 -15.70
C LYS A 164 -5.60 15.62 -14.22
N LEU A 165 -5.31 14.49 -13.59
CA LEU A 165 -5.42 14.32 -12.16
C LEU A 165 -4.35 15.16 -11.46
N ILE A 166 -4.76 15.91 -10.45
CA ILE A 166 -3.88 16.69 -9.60
C ILE A 166 -3.65 15.90 -8.32
N SER A 167 -2.56 15.15 -8.26
CA SER A 167 -2.18 14.38 -7.06
C SER A 167 -2.00 15.30 -5.86
N CYS A 168 -2.44 14.85 -4.68
CA CYS A 168 -2.24 15.57 -3.43
C CYS A 168 -0.77 15.47 -3.01
N THR A 169 -0.08 16.60 -2.91
CA THR A 169 1.33 16.67 -2.51
C THR A 169 1.57 16.33 -1.05
N LYS A 170 0.55 16.43 -0.19
CA LYS A 170 0.69 16.15 1.26
C LYS A 170 0.74 14.67 1.59
N CYS A 171 -0.03 13.84 0.89
CA CYS A 171 -0.04 12.39 1.06
C CYS A 171 0.60 11.64 -0.10
N GLU A 172 1.24 12.35 -1.03
CA GLU A 172 1.89 11.76 -2.21
C GLU A 172 0.94 10.88 -3.05
N GLY A 173 -0.33 11.29 -3.15
CA GLY A 173 -1.34 10.53 -3.90
C GLY A 173 -2.05 9.41 -3.14
N THR A 174 -1.61 9.07 -1.92
CA THR A 174 -2.13 7.90 -1.19
C THR A 174 -3.46 8.14 -0.47
N GLY A 175 -3.82 9.40 -0.22
CA GLY A 175 -4.98 9.76 0.62
C GLY A 175 -4.77 9.53 2.11
N TYR A 176 -3.61 9.03 2.54
CA TYR A 176 -3.36 8.60 3.91
C TYR A 176 -2.04 9.17 4.45
N LEU A 177 -2.01 9.48 5.75
CA LEU A 177 -0.86 10.00 6.48
C LEU A 177 -0.59 9.09 7.68
N PRO A 178 0.37 8.15 7.59
CA PRO A 178 0.62 7.16 8.64
C PRO A 178 0.91 7.76 10.02
N ALA A 179 1.59 8.91 10.06
CA ALA A 179 1.89 9.62 11.30
C ALA A 179 0.66 10.11 12.07
N TYR A 180 -0.52 10.10 11.42
CA TYR A 180 -1.79 10.53 12.01
C TYR A 180 -2.79 9.38 12.10
N ASP A 181 -2.39 8.11 12.03
CA ASP A 181 -3.34 6.99 12.09
C ASP A 181 -4.24 7.01 13.34
N TYR A 182 -3.68 7.47 14.47
CA TYR A 182 -4.43 7.65 15.73
C TYR A 182 -5.53 8.73 15.67
N PHE A 183 -5.57 9.54 14.61
CA PHE A 183 -6.49 10.65 14.44
C PHE A 183 -7.19 10.58 13.07
N GLU A 184 -8.52 10.47 13.05
CA GLU A 184 -9.30 10.28 11.81
C GLU A 184 -8.83 9.09 10.95
N ASN A 185 -8.22 8.06 11.56
CA ASN A 185 -7.63 6.90 10.86
C ASN A 185 -6.63 7.34 9.78
N GLY A 186 -5.82 8.37 10.07
CA GLY A 186 -4.76 8.88 9.19
C GLY A 186 -5.25 9.47 7.88
N ILE A 187 -6.50 9.92 7.76
CA ILE A 187 -6.98 10.59 6.54
C ILE A 187 -6.11 11.81 6.24
N CYS A 188 -5.66 11.94 5.00
CA CYS A 188 -4.97 13.14 4.58
C CYS A 188 -5.91 14.35 4.61
N PHE A 189 -5.67 15.27 5.55
CA PHE A 189 -6.48 16.46 5.77
C PHE A 189 -6.56 17.40 4.55
N ALA A 190 -5.57 17.35 3.64
CA ALA A 190 -5.52 18.22 2.48
C ALA A 190 -6.40 17.75 1.30
N CYS A 191 -6.63 16.44 1.17
CA CYS A 191 -7.46 15.87 0.08
C CYS A 191 -8.69 15.11 0.58
N GLY A 192 -8.93 15.09 1.90
CA GLY A 192 -10.04 14.33 2.49
C GLY A 192 -9.95 12.82 2.23
N GLY A 193 -8.75 12.31 1.94
CA GLY A 193 -8.54 10.88 1.68
C GLY A 193 -8.64 10.44 0.21
N SER A 194 -8.92 11.35 -0.73
CA SER A 194 -9.00 11.00 -2.16
C SER A 194 -7.64 10.80 -2.83
N GLY A 195 -6.55 11.24 -2.21
CA GLY A 195 -5.23 11.27 -2.82
C GLY A 195 -5.05 12.33 -3.92
N SER A 196 -6.07 13.14 -4.21
CA SER A 196 -6.02 14.16 -5.27
C SER A 196 -6.83 15.41 -4.93
N LEU A 197 -6.59 16.49 -5.66
CA LEU A 197 -7.24 17.79 -5.42
C LEU A 197 -8.43 18.07 -6.35
N ASN A 198 -8.57 17.28 -7.42
CA ASN A 198 -9.62 17.48 -8.43
C ASN A 198 -10.38 16.20 -8.79
N LEU A 199 -10.15 15.07 -8.09
CA LEU A 199 -11.23 14.10 -7.92
C LEU A 199 -12.14 14.64 -6.82
N GLU A 200 -12.99 15.59 -7.18
CA GLU A 200 -14.26 15.68 -6.46
C GLU A 200 -15.01 14.42 -6.85
N ILE A 201 -14.87 13.39 -6.01
CA ILE A 201 -15.63 12.16 -6.13
C ILE A 201 -17.02 12.53 -5.67
N ASN A 202 -17.69 13.11 -6.66
CA ASN A 202 -19.01 13.66 -6.74
C ASN A 202 -19.26 14.99 -6.00
N GLY A 203 -19.90 15.92 -6.72
CA GLY A 203 -20.66 17.03 -6.12
C GLY A 203 -21.88 16.57 -5.33
#